data_AF-A0A2D3WHM2-F1
#
_entry.id   AF-A0A2D3WHM2-F1
#
_cell.length_a   1.000
_cell.length_b   1.000
_cell.length_c   1.000
_cell.angle_alpha   90.00
_cell.angle_beta   90.00
_cell.angle_gamma   90.00
#
_symmetry.space_group_name_H-M   'P 1'
#
loop_
_entity.id
_entity.type
_entity.pdbx_description
1 polymer ?
#
loop_
_entity_poly.entity_id
_entity_poly.type
_entity_poly.pdbx_seq_one_letter_code
_entity_poly.pdbx_strand_id
1 'polypeptide(L)'
;MNYLITPPSTHYDGGIGITGCDFRHSAETLKKHISPSDGLLPLCYLHRHAIELFLKSVIFILHKKYIIEFGDGFSLKRPGIKVRDKWIPMDNTHNLSDLYTYFEIIFDNCKEHLPDFYWDFPGDVKAKVDLVSGTDPSSTFYRYPNSGSDYKDMKKSKIQKISLDGAFNNSKKPAKLVLMLDENDNIIETYNMDADALSKTQDALDYLSDFFYGVHATFRGLLTDGS
;
A
#
# COMPACT_ATOMS: atom_id res chain seq x y z
N MET A 1 21.07 -16.24 -8.21
CA MET A 1 20.94 -14.94 -7.49
C MET A 1 21.75 -13.83 -8.18
N ASN A 2 21.68 -13.73 -9.52
CA ASN A 2 22.41 -12.72 -10.31
C ASN A 2 21.65 -11.39 -10.43
N TYR A 3 20.35 -11.35 -10.08
CA TYR A 3 19.52 -10.18 -10.39
C TYR A 3 19.94 -8.90 -9.63
N LEU A 4 20.42 -9.02 -8.39
CA LEU A 4 20.89 -7.90 -7.56
C LEU A 4 22.08 -7.14 -8.17
N ILE A 5 22.77 -7.72 -9.15
CA ILE A 5 23.93 -7.12 -9.83
C ILE A 5 23.69 -6.90 -11.32
N THR A 6 22.45 -7.08 -11.79
CA THR A 6 22.07 -6.84 -13.19
C THR A 6 21.09 -5.67 -13.29
N PRO A 7 21.07 -4.94 -14.42
CA PRO A 7 20.13 -3.83 -14.62
C PRO A 7 18.68 -4.26 -14.42
N PRO A 8 17.80 -3.44 -13.81
CA PRO A 8 16.39 -3.79 -13.58
C PRO A 8 15.65 -4.25 -14.85
N SER A 9 15.99 -3.67 -16.01
CA SER A 9 15.40 -4.03 -17.29
C SER A 9 15.67 -5.47 -17.74
N THR A 10 16.68 -6.15 -17.20
CA THR A 10 16.99 -7.56 -17.53
C THR A 10 16.32 -8.55 -16.58
N HIS A 11 15.66 -8.06 -15.54
CA HIS A 11 14.99 -8.90 -14.56
C HIS A 11 13.74 -9.54 -15.16
N TYR A 12 13.31 -10.68 -14.62
CA TYR A 12 12.19 -11.44 -15.17
C TYR A 12 10.90 -10.63 -15.26
N ASP A 13 10.67 -9.74 -14.30
CA ASP A 13 9.53 -8.82 -14.18
C ASP A 13 9.80 -7.40 -14.71
N GLY A 14 10.91 -7.21 -15.45
CA GLY A 14 11.30 -5.91 -15.99
C GLY A 14 11.74 -4.89 -14.92
N GLY A 15 12.02 -5.34 -13.70
CA GLY A 15 12.56 -4.51 -12.62
C GLY A 15 11.51 -3.94 -11.67
N ILE A 16 10.23 -4.26 -11.87
CA ILE A 16 9.12 -3.77 -11.04
C ILE A 16 9.34 -4.12 -9.56
N GLY A 17 9.66 -5.39 -9.29
CA GLY A 17 9.82 -5.90 -7.93
C GLY A 17 11.07 -5.36 -7.22
N ILE A 18 12.19 -5.15 -7.92
CA ILE A 18 13.38 -4.53 -7.31
C ILE A 18 13.11 -3.07 -6.94
N THR A 19 12.38 -2.33 -7.79
CA THR A 19 11.92 -0.98 -7.42
C THR A 19 11.00 -1.03 -6.20
N GLY A 20 10.13 -2.03 -6.09
CA GLY A 20 9.33 -2.27 -4.87
C GLY A 20 10.19 -2.48 -3.62
N CYS A 21 11.29 -3.24 -3.75
CA CYS A 21 12.28 -3.41 -2.67
C CYS A 21 12.91 -2.07 -2.25
N ASP A 22 13.27 -1.21 -3.21
CA ASP A 22 13.86 0.10 -2.93
C ASP A 22 12.89 1.02 -2.17
N PHE A 23 11.61 1.04 -2.55
CA PHE A 23 10.58 1.78 -1.84
C PHE A 23 10.38 1.26 -0.41
N ARG A 24 10.30 -0.08 -0.23
CA ARG A 24 10.22 -0.67 1.10
C ARG A 24 11.46 -0.36 1.94
N HIS A 25 12.65 -0.48 1.38
CA HIS A 25 13.89 -0.17 2.10
C HIS A 25 13.96 1.30 2.52
N SER A 26 13.49 2.20 1.66
CA SER A 26 13.36 3.62 1.97
C SER A 26 12.38 3.85 3.12
N ALA A 27 11.24 3.14 3.14
CA ALA A 27 10.27 3.18 4.22
C ALA A 27 10.88 2.73 5.56
N GLU A 28 11.58 1.59 5.57
CA GLU A 28 12.26 1.07 6.76
C GLU A 28 13.35 2.02 7.28
N THR A 29 14.07 2.67 6.37
CA THR A 29 15.06 3.68 6.74
C THR A 29 14.39 4.89 7.36
N LEU A 30 13.32 5.40 6.75
CA LEU A 30 12.55 6.53 7.27
C LEU A 30 11.99 6.23 8.67
N LYS A 31 11.42 5.04 8.85
CA LYS A 31 10.84 4.57 10.12
C LYS A 31 11.85 4.55 11.27
N LYS A 32 13.12 4.25 10.99
CA LYS A 32 14.20 4.24 12.01
C LYS A 32 14.68 5.64 12.42
N HIS A 33 14.48 6.64 11.57
CA HIS A 33 15.10 7.96 11.73
C HIS A 33 14.13 9.11 11.95
N ILE A 34 12.82 8.89 11.79
CA ILE A 34 11.83 9.96 11.89
C ILE A 34 11.14 10.00 13.25
N SER A 35 10.84 11.22 13.72
CA SER A 35 9.91 11.41 14.83
C SER A 35 8.53 10.86 14.41
N PRO A 36 7.76 10.23 15.31
CA PRO A 36 6.44 9.70 14.98
C PRO A 36 5.46 10.74 14.40
N SER A 37 5.74 12.05 14.54
CA SER A 37 4.88 13.15 14.05
C SER A 37 5.21 13.62 12.64
N ASP A 38 6.47 13.60 12.20
CA ASP A 38 6.89 14.40 11.02
C ASP A 38 7.09 13.57 9.74
N GLY A 39 6.88 12.25 9.83
CA GLY A 39 7.18 11.29 8.75
C GLY A 39 6.05 10.39 8.31
N LEU A 40 4.87 10.50 8.93
CA LEU A 40 3.84 9.48 8.81
C LEU A 40 3.30 9.35 7.37
N LEU A 41 2.93 10.46 6.73
CA LEU A 41 2.38 10.40 5.37
C LEU A 41 3.41 9.91 4.35
N PRO A 42 4.67 10.42 4.32
CA PRO A 42 5.70 9.84 3.46
C PRO A 42 5.95 8.35 3.73
N LEU A 43 6.00 7.93 5.00
CA LEU A 43 6.17 6.52 5.36
C LEU A 43 5.04 5.66 4.79
N CYS A 44 3.79 6.07 5.00
CA CYS A 44 2.63 5.37 4.46
C CYS A 44 2.64 5.30 2.93
N TYR A 45 3.05 6.39 2.26
CA TYR A 45 3.20 6.40 0.81
C TYR A 45 4.23 5.37 0.31
N LEU A 46 5.41 5.32 0.94
CA LEU A 46 6.48 4.41 0.55
C LEU A 46 6.04 2.94 0.68
N HIS A 47 5.44 2.57 1.81
CA HIS A 47 4.89 1.21 1.99
C HIS A 47 3.78 0.90 0.98
N ARG A 48 2.82 1.82 0.79
CA ARG A 48 1.73 1.66 -0.18
C ARG A 48 2.27 1.38 -1.57
N HIS A 49 3.26 2.17 -2.00
CA HIS A 49 3.81 2.05 -3.34
C HIS A 49 4.65 0.78 -3.50
N ALA A 50 5.38 0.35 -2.47
CA ALA A 50 6.05 -0.95 -2.46
C ALA A 50 5.05 -2.10 -2.68
N ILE A 51 3.92 -2.11 -1.96
CA ILE A 51 2.84 -3.10 -2.12
C ILE A 51 2.30 -3.11 -3.56
N GLU A 52 2.03 -1.93 -4.13
CA GLU A 52 1.57 -1.79 -5.52
C GLU A 52 2.54 -2.46 -6.50
N LEU A 53 3.84 -2.19 -6.35
CA LEU A 53 4.88 -2.74 -7.21
C LEU A 53 5.04 -4.24 -7.02
N PHE A 54 4.99 -4.75 -5.79
CA PHE A 54 5.04 -6.21 -5.56
C PHE A 54 3.85 -6.93 -6.20
N LEU A 55 2.63 -6.40 -6.07
CA LEU A 55 1.45 -6.95 -6.73
C LEU A 55 1.60 -6.97 -8.25
N LYS A 56 2.03 -5.85 -8.85
CA LYS A 56 2.28 -5.76 -10.30
C LYS A 56 3.36 -6.74 -10.75
N SER A 57 4.42 -6.89 -9.97
CA SER A 57 5.50 -7.84 -10.24
C SER A 57 5.01 -9.28 -10.24
N VAL A 58 4.28 -9.73 -9.22
CA VAL A 58 3.79 -11.12 -9.16
C VAL A 58 2.75 -11.42 -10.25
N ILE A 59 1.86 -10.48 -10.56
CA ILE A 59 0.93 -10.59 -11.70
C ILE A 59 1.71 -10.80 -13.00
N PHE A 60 2.73 -9.98 -13.24
CA PHE A 60 3.56 -10.09 -14.43
C PHE A 60 4.30 -11.42 -14.50
N ILE A 61 4.90 -11.87 -13.39
CA ILE A 61 5.60 -13.14 -13.28
C ILE A 61 4.66 -14.30 -13.65
N LEU A 62 3.45 -14.33 -13.09
CA LEU A 62 2.47 -15.39 -13.38
C LEU A 62 2.11 -15.44 -14.86
N HIS A 63 1.77 -14.28 -15.45
CA HIS A 63 1.48 -14.20 -16.88
C HIS A 63 2.61 -14.73 -17.75
N LYS A 64 3.85 -14.30 -17.45
CA LYS A 64 5.02 -14.67 -18.25
C LYS A 64 5.42 -16.14 -18.05
N LYS A 65 5.38 -16.65 -16.82
CA LYS A 65 5.78 -18.02 -16.49
C LYS A 65 4.84 -19.07 -17.06
N TYR A 66 3.54 -18.82 -16.93
CA TYR A 66 2.50 -19.76 -17.32
C TYR A 66 1.87 -19.45 -18.68
N ILE A 67 2.42 -18.48 -19.40
CA ILE A 67 1.97 -18.10 -20.75
C ILE A 67 0.46 -17.78 -20.75
N ILE A 68 0.00 -17.10 -19.71
CA ILE A 68 -1.40 -16.68 -19.58
C ILE A 68 -1.58 -15.45 -20.45
N GLU A 69 -2.44 -15.52 -21.45
CA GLU A 69 -2.68 -14.41 -22.36
C GLU A 69 -3.39 -13.24 -21.66
N PHE A 70 -2.99 -12.03 -22.04
CA PHE A 70 -3.75 -10.84 -21.70
C PHE A 70 -4.85 -10.62 -22.74
N GLY A 71 -6.02 -10.12 -22.34
CA GLY A 71 -7.10 -9.77 -23.25
C GLY A 71 -6.97 -8.36 -23.84
N ASP A 72 -7.93 -7.96 -24.68
CA ASP A 72 -8.10 -6.61 -25.26
C ASP A 72 -6.82 -5.97 -25.83
N GLY A 73 -5.93 -6.78 -26.42
CA GLY A 73 -4.68 -6.30 -27.02
C GLY A 73 -3.63 -5.84 -26.01
N PHE A 74 -3.75 -6.21 -24.74
CA PHE A 74 -2.64 -6.15 -23.78
C PHE A 74 -1.65 -7.29 -24.04
N SER A 75 -0.42 -7.18 -23.53
CA SER A 75 0.65 -8.17 -23.73
C SER A 75 1.74 -7.99 -22.69
N LEU A 76 2.78 -8.84 -22.68
CA LEU A 76 3.95 -8.61 -21.81
C LEU A 76 4.66 -7.27 -22.08
N LYS A 77 4.54 -6.69 -23.29
CA LYS A 77 5.10 -5.37 -23.61
C LYS A 77 4.23 -4.21 -23.13
N ARG A 78 2.92 -4.47 -22.97
CA ARG A 78 1.95 -3.52 -22.44
C ARG A 78 1.01 -4.31 -21.53
N PRO A 79 1.42 -4.61 -20.29
CA PRO A 79 0.62 -5.45 -19.41
C PRO A 79 -0.67 -4.75 -19.03
N GLY A 80 -1.74 -5.53 -18.91
CA GLY A 80 -3.02 -5.07 -18.43
C GLY A 80 -3.49 -5.88 -17.25
N ILE A 81 -4.45 -5.35 -16.51
CA ILE A 81 -5.22 -6.13 -15.55
C ILE A 81 -6.70 -6.09 -15.94
N LYS A 82 -7.44 -7.13 -15.58
CA LYS A 82 -8.88 -7.17 -15.80
C LYS A 82 -9.59 -6.71 -14.51
N VAL A 83 -10.25 -5.56 -14.58
CA VAL A 83 -11.09 -5.03 -13.50
C VAL A 83 -12.55 -5.19 -13.92
N ARG A 84 -13.27 -6.07 -13.21
CA ARG A 84 -14.60 -6.53 -13.63
C ARG A 84 -14.52 -7.12 -15.05
N ASP A 85 -15.22 -6.54 -16.00
CA ASP A 85 -15.23 -6.98 -17.40
C ASP A 85 -14.35 -6.16 -18.33
N LYS A 86 -13.56 -5.23 -17.80
CA LYS A 86 -12.74 -4.31 -18.60
C LYS A 86 -11.25 -4.53 -18.35
N TRP A 87 -10.49 -4.65 -19.43
CA TRP A 87 -9.05 -4.58 -19.36
C TRP A 87 -8.56 -3.13 -19.29
N ILE A 88 -7.64 -2.88 -18.37
CA ILE A 88 -7.02 -1.57 -18.17
C ILE A 88 -5.49 -1.72 -18.08
N PRO A 89 -4.72 -0.67 -18.45
CA PRO A 89 -3.27 -0.71 -18.33
C PRO A 89 -2.80 -0.90 -16.90
N MET A 90 -1.88 -1.85 -16.69
CA MET A 90 -1.36 -2.16 -15.36
C MET A 90 -0.52 -1.01 -14.79
N ASP A 91 0.24 -0.31 -15.64
CA ASP A 91 1.03 0.87 -15.26
C ASP A 91 0.18 1.99 -14.63
N ASN A 92 -0.99 2.25 -15.22
CA ASN A 92 -1.94 3.28 -14.77
C ASN A 92 -2.90 2.81 -13.67
N THR A 93 -2.80 1.55 -13.23
CA THR A 93 -3.65 1.05 -12.15
C THR A 93 -2.95 1.18 -10.81
N HIS A 94 -3.50 2.02 -9.93
CA HIS A 94 -2.96 2.26 -8.59
C HIS A 94 -3.83 1.71 -7.45
N ASN A 95 -5.02 1.20 -7.77
CA ASN A 95 -5.93 0.67 -6.78
C ASN A 95 -5.44 -0.72 -6.33
N LEU A 96 -5.10 -0.86 -5.04
CA LEU A 96 -4.55 -2.10 -4.52
C LEU A 96 -5.58 -3.23 -4.47
N SER A 97 -6.85 -2.92 -4.25
CA SER A 97 -7.93 -3.92 -4.27
C SER A 97 -8.11 -4.50 -5.66
N ASP A 98 -8.09 -3.67 -6.70
CA ASP A 98 -8.18 -4.12 -8.10
C ASP A 98 -6.99 -5.01 -8.46
N LEU A 99 -5.77 -4.59 -8.09
CA LEU A 99 -4.57 -5.39 -8.31
C LEU A 99 -4.61 -6.73 -7.56
N TYR A 100 -4.96 -6.72 -6.28
CA TYR A 100 -4.99 -7.94 -5.48
C TYR A 100 -6.07 -8.91 -5.93
N THR A 101 -7.29 -8.43 -6.24
CA THR A 101 -8.35 -9.29 -6.77
C THR A 101 -7.96 -9.89 -8.12
N TYR A 102 -7.31 -9.12 -9.00
CA TYR A 102 -6.81 -9.67 -10.25
C TYR A 102 -5.70 -10.70 -10.04
N PHE A 103 -4.79 -10.44 -9.09
CA PHE A 103 -3.77 -11.40 -8.66
C PHE A 103 -4.41 -12.72 -8.16
N GLU A 104 -5.41 -12.66 -7.27
CA GLU A 104 -6.11 -13.85 -6.76
C GLU A 104 -6.68 -14.69 -7.91
N ILE A 105 -7.35 -14.06 -8.87
CA ILE A 105 -7.92 -14.75 -10.05
C ILE A 105 -6.83 -15.47 -10.85
N ILE A 106 -5.71 -14.81 -11.17
CA ILE A 106 -4.64 -15.45 -11.94
C ILE A 106 -3.99 -16.56 -11.14
N PHE A 107 -3.73 -16.29 -9.87
CA PHE A 107 -3.09 -17.25 -8.96
C PHE A 107 -3.89 -18.53 -8.87
N ASP A 108 -5.21 -18.44 -8.67
CA ASP A 108 -6.11 -19.59 -8.64
C ASP A 108 -6.12 -20.34 -9.97
N ASN A 109 -6.11 -19.62 -11.11
CA ASN A 109 -6.06 -20.24 -12.45
C ASN A 109 -4.77 -21.03 -12.72
N CYS A 110 -3.66 -20.69 -12.05
CA CYS A 110 -2.38 -21.41 -12.20
C CYS A 110 -2.02 -22.30 -11.01
N LYS A 111 -2.89 -22.41 -9.99
CA LYS A 111 -2.56 -23.02 -8.70
C LYS A 111 -2.09 -24.47 -8.81
N GLU A 112 -2.69 -25.24 -9.72
CA GLU A 112 -2.32 -26.65 -9.98
C GLU A 112 -0.96 -26.81 -10.67
N HIS A 113 -0.41 -25.74 -11.23
CA HIS A 113 0.89 -25.72 -11.92
C HIS A 113 2.01 -25.09 -11.08
N LEU A 114 1.69 -24.68 -9.84
CA LEU A 114 2.70 -24.16 -8.92
C LEU A 114 3.59 -25.31 -8.42
N PRO A 115 4.87 -25.04 -8.14
CA PRO A 115 5.76 -26.02 -7.53
C PRO A 115 5.28 -26.38 -6.12
N ASP A 116 5.70 -27.54 -5.63
CA ASP A 116 5.36 -28.01 -4.27
C ASP A 116 5.91 -27.06 -3.20
N PHE A 117 5.02 -26.25 -2.63
CA PHE A 117 5.30 -25.25 -1.61
C PHE A 117 4.00 -24.88 -0.88
N TYR A 118 4.14 -24.26 0.30
CA TYR A 118 3.01 -23.75 1.05
C TYR A 118 2.48 -22.44 0.45
N TRP A 119 1.42 -22.55 -0.35
CA TRP A 119 0.82 -21.46 -1.13
C TRP A 119 -0.40 -20.79 -0.46
N ASP A 120 -0.64 -21.05 0.82
CA ASP A 120 -1.77 -20.47 1.54
C ASP A 120 -1.47 -19.07 2.06
N PHE A 121 -2.45 -18.19 1.90
CA PHE A 121 -2.36 -16.79 2.31
C PHE A 121 -3.19 -16.58 3.57
N PRO A 122 -2.75 -15.75 4.54
CA PRO A 122 -3.55 -15.44 5.71
C PRO A 122 -4.91 -14.84 5.32
N GLY A 123 -5.99 -15.31 5.96
CA GLY A 123 -7.37 -14.95 5.57
C GLY A 123 -7.74 -13.47 5.77
N ASP A 124 -6.90 -12.69 6.46
CA ASP A 124 -7.11 -11.27 6.71
C ASP A 124 -6.34 -10.34 5.76
N VAL A 125 -5.56 -10.89 4.82
CA VAL A 125 -4.80 -10.11 3.83
C VAL A 125 -5.73 -9.25 2.96
N LYS A 126 -6.80 -9.83 2.42
CA LYS A 126 -7.79 -9.09 1.59
C LYS A 126 -8.37 -7.89 2.33
N ALA A 127 -8.77 -8.08 3.60
CA ALA A 127 -9.35 -7.03 4.42
C ALA A 127 -8.37 -5.89 4.68
N LYS A 128 -7.08 -6.20 4.90
CA LYS A 128 -6.02 -5.20 5.03
C LYS A 128 -5.78 -4.45 3.71
N VAL A 129 -5.77 -5.15 2.58
CA VAL A 129 -5.63 -4.54 1.25
C VAL A 129 -6.77 -3.55 1.01
N ASP A 130 -8.00 -3.96 1.30
CA ASP A 130 -9.19 -3.12 1.13
C ASP A 130 -9.19 -1.90 2.05
N LEU A 131 -8.69 -2.04 3.29
CA LEU A 131 -8.52 -0.91 4.21
C LEU A 131 -7.56 0.15 3.64
N VAL A 132 -6.40 -0.29 3.15
CA VAL A 132 -5.39 0.61 2.56
C VAL A 132 -5.91 1.22 1.26
N SER A 133 -6.47 0.40 0.39
CA SER A 133 -7.03 0.83 -0.90
C SER A 133 -8.19 1.82 -0.73
N GLY A 134 -9.09 1.57 0.23
CA GLY A 134 -10.20 2.49 0.54
C GLY A 134 -9.72 3.83 1.10
N THR A 135 -8.60 3.84 1.80
CA THR A 135 -7.95 5.07 2.30
C THR A 135 -7.37 5.86 1.12
N ASP A 136 -6.50 5.23 0.33
CA ASP A 136 -5.77 5.86 -0.78
C ASP A 136 -5.91 5.10 -2.12
N PRO A 137 -7.08 5.17 -2.79
CA PRO A 137 -7.34 4.38 -4.00
C PRO A 137 -6.53 4.84 -5.21
N SER A 138 -6.13 6.12 -5.25
CA SER A 138 -5.49 6.76 -6.41
C SER A 138 -4.03 7.13 -6.18
N SER A 139 -3.43 6.72 -5.05
CA SER A 139 -2.05 7.08 -4.67
C SER A 139 -1.89 8.56 -4.37
N THR A 140 -2.94 9.29 -4.04
CA THR A 140 -2.89 10.76 -3.88
C THR A 140 -3.00 11.18 -2.42
N PHE A 141 -3.63 10.36 -1.57
CA PHE A 141 -3.94 10.72 -0.19
C PHE A 141 -2.68 11.08 0.60
N TYR A 142 -1.64 10.26 0.54
CA TYR A 142 -0.43 10.51 1.35
C TYR A 142 0.50 11.58 0.77
N ARG A 143 0.30 11.98 -0.50
CA ARG A 143 1.21 12.89 -1.22
C ARG A 143 0.72 14.33 -1.27
N TYR A 144 -0.58 14.53 -1.46
CA TYR A 144 -1.15 15.84 -1.70
C TYR A 144 -1.94 16.31 -0.49
N PRO A 145 -1.85 17.61 -0.11
CA PRO A 145 -2.69 18.18 0.94
C PRO A 145 -4.18 18.00 0.64
N ASN A 146 -4.59 18.31 -0.60
CA ASN A 146 -5.94 18.08 -1.10
C ASN A 146 -5.95 16.83 -1.98
N SER A 147 -6.65 15.77 -1.55
CA SER A 147 -6.81 14.52 -2.30
C SER A 147 -8.14 14.41 -3.03
N GLY A 148 -8.89 15.51 -3.14
CA GLY A 148 -10.22 15.57 -3.75
C GLY A 148 -11.34 15.20 -2.79
N SER A 149 -11.07 15.10 -1.48
CA SER A 149 -12.08 14.82 -0.46
C SER A 149 -11.68 15.46 0.87
N ASP A 150 -12.35 16.56 1.22
CA ASP A 150 -12.09 17.30 2.47
C ASP A 150 -12.19 16.39 3.70
N TYR A 151 -13.18 15.49 3.74
CA TYR A 151 -13.33 14.52 4.82
C TYR A 151 -12.12 13.58 4.97
N LYS A 152 -11.54 13.12 3.86
CA LYS A 152 -10.31 12.31 3.88
C LYS A 152 -9.12 13.17 4.28
N ASP A 153 -9.00 14.37 3.71
CA ASP A 153 -7.89 15.29 3.96
C ASP A 153 -7.80 15.68 5.44
N MET A 154 -8.94 15.86 6.11
CA MET A 154 -8.99 16.04 7.56
C MET A 154 -8.28 14.91 8.32
N LYS A 155 -8.46 13.65 7.92
CA LYS A 155 -7.87 12.47 8.59
C LYS A 155 -6.34 12.33 8.42
N LYS A 156 -5.71 13.16 7.60
CA LYS A 156 -4.24 13.16 7.44
C LYS A 156 -3.51 13.81 8.61
N SER A 157 -4.20 14.73 9.29
CA SER A 157 -3.64 15.49 10.39
C SER A 157 -3.78 14.71 11.71
N LYS A 158 -2.73 14.71 12.54
CA LYS A 158 -2.84 14.30 13.95
C LYS A 158 -3.54 15.36 14.81
N ILE A 159 -3.69 16.56 14.27
CA ILE A 159 -4.44 17.67 14.86
C ILE A 159 -5.88 17.60 14.34
N GLN A 160 -6.82 17.29 15.24
CA GLN A 160 -8.24 17.16 14.91
C GLN A 160 -9.07 18.12 15.75
N LYS A 161 -10.02 18.82 15.13
CA LYS A 161 -11.01 19.62 15.85
C LYS A 161 -11.89 18.69 16.68
N ILE A 162 -12.11 19.03 17.95
CA ILE A 162 -12.90 18.26 18.90
C ILE A 162 -13.69 19.21 19.80
N SER A 163 -14.79 18.77 20.41
CA SER A 163 -15.41 19.54 21.50
C SER A 163 -14.58 19.40 22.77
N LEU A 164 -14.66 20.40 23.66
CA LEU A 164 -13.97 20.35 24.95
C LEU A 164 -14.41 19.13 25.77
N ASP A 165 -15.71 18.89 25.88
CA ASP A 165 -16.25 17.70 26.56
C ASP A 165 -15.78 16.40 25.89
N GLY A 166 -15.74 16.38 24.55
CA GLY A 166 -15.27 15.24 23.77
C GLY A 166 -13.82 14.88 24.03
N ALA A 167 -12.97 15.86 24.35
CA ALA A 167 -11.56 15.66 24.65
C ALA A 167 -11.31 14.83 25.93
N PHE A 168 -12.26 14.81 26.86
CA PHE A 168 -12.15 14.10 28.13
C PHE A 168 -12.94 12.78 28.17
N ASN A 169 -13.68 12.44 27.11
CA ASN A 169 -14.46 11.20 27.04
C ASN A 169 -13.60 9.93 27.02
N ASN A 170 -12.30 10.02 26.75
CA ASN A 170 -11.40 8.86 26.69
C ASN A 170 -10.29 8.99 27.73
N SER A 171 -10.58 8.58 28.97
CA SER A 171 -9.70 8.75 30.15
C SER A 171 -8.45 7.86 30.17
N LYS A 172 -8.22 7.04 29.14
CA LYS A 172 -7.13 6.05 29.10
C LYS A 172 -5.75 6.65 28.81
N LYS A 173 -5.66 7.88 28.29
CA LYS A 173 -4.40 8.56 28.00
C LYS A 173 -4.47 10.05 28.32
N PRO A 174 -3.34 10.71 28.68
CA PRO A 174 -3.29 12.16 28.82
C PRO A 174 -3.74 12.85 27.51
N ALA A 175 -4.59 13.88 27.63
CA ALA A 175 -5.02 14.68 26.49
C ALA A 175 -4.03 15.82 26.23
N LYS A 176 -3.59 15.98 24.98
CA LYS A 176 -2.82 17.14 24.53
C LYS A 176 -3.71 18.03 23.67
N LEU A 177 -4.12 19.16 24.21
CA LEU A 177 -5.09 20.07 23.59
C LEU A 177 -4.48 21.43 23.28
N VAL A 178 -4.94 22.04 22.18
CA VAL A 178 -4.79 23.47 21.92
C VAL A 178 -6.19 24.08 21.97
N LEU A 179 -6.33 25.14 22.78
CA LEU A 179 -7.55 25.91 22.90
C LEU A 179 -7.33 27.25 22.23
N MET A 180 -8.25 27.65 21.36
CA MET A 180 -8.29 28.97 20.78
C MET A 180 -9.39 29.76 21.47
N LEU A 181 -9.03 30.93 21.99
CA LEU A 181 -9.93 31.83 22.69
C LEU A 181 -10.20 33.07 21.82
N ASP A 182 -11.39 33.64 21.96
CA ASP A 182 -11.71 34.97 21.41
C ASP A 182 -11.18 36.10 22.32
N GLU A 183 -11.46 37.34 21.94
CA GLU A 183 -11.08 38.55 22.69
C GLU A 183 -11.73 38.67 24.08
N ASN A 184 -12.76 37.86 24.36
CA ASN A 184 -13.49 37.81 25.62
C ASN A 184 -13.16 36.55 26.43
N ASP A 185 -12.06 35.87 26.12
CA ASP A 185 -11.63 34.61 26.72
C ASP A 185 -12.63 33.44 26.57
N ASN A 186 -13.54 33.49 25.58
CA ASN A 186 -14.40 32.35 25.27
C ASN A 186 -13.67 31.36 24.36
N ILE A 187 -13.80 30.06 24.66
CA ILE A 187 -13.27 29.00 23.80
C ILE A 187 -14.09 28.95 22.50
N ILE A 188 -13.44 29.23 21.38
CA ILE A 188 -14.05 29.16 20.04
C ILE A 188 -13.66 27.90 19.28
N GLU A 189 -12.47 27.35 19.54
CA GLU A 189 -12.02 26.09 18.96
C GLU A 189 -11.17 25.27 19.93
N THR A 190 -11.30 23.95 19.85
CA THR A 190 -10.47 23.00 20.58
C THR A 190 -9.90 21.98 19.60
N TYR A 191 -8.60 21.75 19.69
CA TYR A 191 -7.88 20.81 18.85
C TYR A 191 -7.21 19.74 19.71
N ASN A 192 -7.46 18.48 19.40
CA ASN A 192 -6.66 17.37 19.90
C ASN A 192 -5.39 17.25 19.05
N MET A 193 -4.22 17.36 19.68
CA MET A 193 -2.91 17.35 19.01
C MET A 193 -2.34 15.95 18.81
N ASP A 194 -2.98 14.92 19.34
CA ASP A 194 -2.57 13.51 19.25
C ASP A 194 -3.76 12.60 18.93
N ALA A 195 -4.52 12.99 17.91
CA ALA A 195 -5.60 12.16 17.40
C ALA A 195 -5.01 10.95 16.66
N ASP A 196 -5.52 9.77 16.99
CA ASP A 196 -5.17 8.54 16.29
C ASP A 196 -6.01 8.40 15.02
N ALA A 197 -5.56 9.07 13.95
CA ALA A 197 -6.30 9.12 12.69
C ALA A 197 -5.92 8.01 11.70
N LEU A 198 -4.68 7.49 11.79
CA LEU A 198 -4.08 6.62 10.75
C LEU A 198 -3.44 5.33 11.28
N SER A 199 -3.41 5.06 12.59
CA SER A 199 -2.72 3.87 13.15
C SER A 199 -3.09 2.58 12.44
N LYS A 200 -4.39 2.29 12.33
CA LYS A 200 -4.88 1.04 11.71
C LYS A 200 -4.41 0.89 10.26
N THR A 201 -4.40 1.98 9.50
CA THR A 201 -3.95 1.96 8.11
C THR A 201 -2.44 1.84 8.04
N GLN A 202 -1.70 2.48 8.95
CA GLN A 202 -0.25 2.30 9.07
C GLN A 202 0.13 0.86 9.42
N ASP A 203 -0.52 0.26 10.42
CA ASP A 203 -0.29 -1.13 10.82
C ASP A 203 -0.58 -2.11 9.66
N ALA A 204 -1.65 -1.84 8.91
CA ALA A 204 -1.97 -2.62 7.71
C ALA A 204 -0.92 -2.44 6.61
N LEU A 205 -0.42 -1.22 6.38
CA LEU A 205 0.64 -0.93 5.41
C LEU A 205 1.96 -1.63 5.77
N ASP A 206 2.38 -1.55 7.03
CA ASP A 206 3.59 -2.20 7.51
C ASP A 206 3.49 -3.72 7.32
N TYR A 207 2.38 -4.32 7.78
CA TYR A 207 2.13 -5.75 7.60
C TYR A 207 2.14 -6.18 6.13
N LEU A 208 1.38 -5.47 5.29
CA LEU A 208 1.26 -5.84 3.87
C LEU A 208 2.56 -5.64 3.10
N SER A 209 3.33 -4.60 3.43
CA SER A 209 4.63 -4.35 2.84
C SER A 209 5.60 -5.50 3.11
N ASP A 210 5.64 -6.01 4.34
CA ASP A 210 6.47 -7.16 4.70
C ASP A 210 5.95 -8.46 4.08
N PHE A 211 4.64 -8.68 4.14
CA PHE A 211 4.00 -9.84 3.54
C PHE A 211 4.29 -9.93 2.04
N PHE A 212 4.01 -8.87 1.27
CA PHE A 212 4.20 -8.89 -0.18
C PHE A 212 5.68 -8.84 -0.60
N TYR A 213 6.58 -8.31 0.23
CA TYR A 213 8.01 -8.48 0.02
C TYR A 213 8.41 -9.96 0.05
N GLY A 214 7.88 -10.71 1.04
CA GLY A 214 8.05 -12.16 1.11
C GLY A 214 7.41 -12.90 -0.06
N VAL A 215 6.16 -12.57 -0.41
CA VAL A 215 5.46 -13.16 -1.57
C VAL A 215 6.25 -12.94 -2.85
N HIS A 216 6.69 -11.71 -3.13
CA HIS A 216 7.52 -11.41 -4.30
C HIS A 216 8.82 -12.23 -4.31
N ALA A 217 9.51 -12.33 -3.17
CA ALA A 217 10.73 -13.12 -3.07
C ALA A 217 10.47 -14.62 -3.36
N THR A 218 9.38 -15.18 -2.83
CA THR A 218 8.96 -16.57 -3.07
C THR A 218 8.63 -16.82 -4.55
N PHE A 219 7.80 -15.97 -5.15
CA PHE A 219 7.42 -16.10 -6.56
C PHE A 219 8.64 -16.00 -7.47
N ARG A 220 9.54 -15.06 -7.20
CA ARG A 220 10.78 -14.94 -7.95
C ARG A 220 11.69 -16.16 -7.77
N GLY A 221 11.92 -16.57 -6.53
CA GLY A 221 12.79 -17.69 -6.23
C GLY A 221 12.31 -19.00 -6.86
N LEU A 222 11.02 -19.29 -6.74
CA LEU A 222 10.45 -20.58 -7.14
C LEU A 222 9.99 -20.61 -8.62
N LEU A 223 9.59 -19.47 -9.20
CA LEU A 223 9.04 -19.44 -10.55
C LEU A 223 10.02 -18.92 -11.59
N THR A 224 11.03 -18.14 -11.19
CA THR A 224 11.97 -17.49 -12.12
C THR A 224 13.43 -17.91 -11.90
N ASP A 225 13.69 -18.89 -11.03
CA ASP A 225 15.04 -19.30 -10.60
C ASP A 225 15.85 -18.12 -10.02
N GLY A 226 15.15 -17.11 -9.47
CA GLY A 226 15.76 -15.89 -8.95
C GLY A 226 16.29 -14.95 -10.05
N SER A 227 15.70 -14.96 -11.25
CA SER A 227 15.92 -13.98 -12.33
C SER A 227 14.94 -12.81 -12.30
#